data_AF-A0A973RXL7-F1
#
_entry.id   AF-A0A973RXL7-F1
#
_cell.length_a   1.000
_cell.length_b   1.000
_cell.length_c   1.000
_cell.angle_alpha   90.00
_cell.angle_beta   90.00
_cell.angle_gamma   90.00
#
_symmetry.space_group_name_H-M   'P 1'
#
loop_
_entity.id
_entity.type
_entity.pdbx_description
1 polymer ?
#
loop_
_entity_poly.entity_id
_entity_poly.type
_entity_poly.pdbx_seq_one_letter_code
_entity_poly.pdbx_strand_id
1 'polypeptide(L)'
;MSRLIERAGHIAAIGVNAVVEASGLAADLRRPVALYLLTVGCNLPGATVAAIVGCTKQNVSKHLRRVEDAREDPTFDQALERLERQLFGSA
;
A
#
# COMPACT_ATOMS: atom_id res chain seq x y z
N MET A 1 20.27 3.85 1.00
CA MET A 1 19.14 4.48 1.73
C MET A 1 19.62 4.83 3.13
N SER A 2 19.18 5.94 3.73
CA SER A 2 19.54 6.18 5.14
C SER A 2 18.80 5.17 6.03
N ARG A 3 19.44 4.70 7.12
CA ARG A 3 18.80 3.76 8.08
C ARG A 3 17.51 4.34 8.68
N LEU A 4 17.38 5.66 8.71
CA LEU A 4 16.19 6.34 9.21
C LEU A 4 14.99 6.14 8.26
N ILE A 5 15.20 6.28 6.94
CA ILE A 5 14.14 6.07 5.93
C ILE A 5 13.67 4.61 5.95
N GLU A 6 14.60 3.66 6.06
CA GLU A 6 14.28 2.24 6.16
C GLU A 6 13.40 1.93 7.39
N ARG A 7 13.78 2.43 8.57
CA ARG A 7 12.98 2.28 9.80
C ARG A 7 11.61 2.94 9.69
N ALA A 8 11.54 4.15 9.15
CA ALA A 8 10.27 4.83 8.92
C ALA A 8 9.38 4.03 7.97
N GLY A 9 9.95 3.43 6.93
CA GLY A 9 9.24 2.55 6.01
C GLY A 9 8.71 1.27 6.68
N HIS A 10 9.46 0.68 7.61
CA HIS A 10 8.97 -0.45 8.41
C HIS A 10 7.78 -0.05 9.31
N ILE A 11 7.85 1.11 9.96
CA ILE A 11 6.74 1.63 10.78
C ILE A 11 5.51 1.89 9.91
N ALA A 12 5.68 2.50 8.74
CA ALA A 12 4.61 2.72 7.78
C ALA A 12 3.99 1.38 7.33
N ALA A 13 4.80 0.36 7.05
CA ALA A 13 4.32 -0.97 6.67
C ALA A 13 3.47 -1.61 7.77
N ILE A 14 3.84 -1.46 9.04
CA ILE A 14 3.04 -1.95 10.17
C ILE A 14 1.68 -1.26 10.20
N GLY A 15 1.65 0.07 10.14
CA GLY A 15 0.41 0.85 10.16
C GLY A 15 -0.52 0.56 8.98
N VAL A 16 0.03 0.54 7.76
CA VAL A 16 -0.71 0.21 6.54
C VAL A 16 -1.29 -1.20 6.61
N ASN A 17 -0.50 -2.20 7.01
CA ASN A 17 -1.01 -3.58 7.15
C ASN A 17 -2.12 -3.66 8.20
N ALA A 18 -1.98 -3.00 9.34
CA ALA A 18 -3.02 -3.01 10.37
C ALA A 18 -4.35 -2.43 9.87
N VAL A 19 -4.31 -1.30 9.16
CA VAL A 19 -5.52 -0.67 8.59
C VAL A 19 -6.13 -1.53 7.48
N VAL A 20 -5.31 -2.08 6.59
CA VAL A 20 -5.78 -2.94 5.50
C VAL A 20 -6.40 -4.24 6.04
N GLU A 21 -5.83 -4.85 7.07
CA GLU A 21 -6.41 -6.04 7.70
C GLU A 21 -7.72 -5.75 8.45
N ALA A 22 -7.83 -4.56 9.06
CA ALA A 22 -9.07 -4.09 9.68
C ALA A 22 -10.13 -3.62 8.67
N SER A 23 -9.77 -3.51 7.39
CA SER A 23 -10.68 -3.05 6.33
C SER A 23 -11.69 -4.13 5.90
N GLY A 24 -12.76 -3.69 5.23
CA GLY A 24 -13.72 -4.58 4.57
C GLY A 24 -13.26 -5.11 3.21
N LEU A 25 -11.99 -4.93 2.82
CA LEU A 25 -11.49 -5.38 1.52
C LEU A 25 -11.45 -6.90 1.43
N ALA A 26 -11.71 -7.41 0.22
CA ALA A 26 -11.53 -8.81 -0.13
C ALA A 26 -10.08 -9.24 0.14
N ALA A 27 -9.90 -10.45 0.67
CA ALA A 27 -8.62 -10.93 1.17
C ALA A 27 -7.52 -10.92 0.09
N ASP A 28 -7.88 -11.18 -1.16
CA ASP A 28 -6.99 -11.18 -2.33
C ASP A 28 -6.54 -9.77 -2.75
N LEU A 29 -7.24 -8.72 -2.31
CA LEU A 29 -6.91 -7.32 -2.57
C LEU A 29 -6.10 -6.66 -1.45
N ARG A 30 -6.09 -7.23 -0.23
CA ARG A 30 -5.36 -6.67 0.91
C ARG A 30 -3.88 -6.49 0.63
N ARG A 31 -3.21 -7.54 0.17
CA ARG A 31 -1.78 -7.48 -0.15
C ARG A 31 -1.46 -6.48 -1.28
N PRO A 32 -2.18 -6.49 -2.42
CA PRO A 32 -2.05 -5.45 -3.43
C PRO A 32 -2.20 -4.02 -2.87
N VAL A 33 -3.26 -3.77 -2.09
CA VAL A 33 -3.55 -2.44 -1.54
C VAL A 33 -2.49 -2.00 -0.54
N ALA A 34 -1.99 -2.88 0.32
CA ALA A 34 -0.92 -2.53 1.25
C ALA A 34 0.36 -2.07 0.51
N LEU A 35 0.74 -2.76 -0.57
CA LEU A 35 1.88 -2.37 -1.40
C LEU A 35 1.63 -1.06 -2.14
N TYR A 36 0.39 -0.85 -2.60
CA TYR A 36 -0.04 0.39 -3.23
C TYR A 36 0.07 1.58 -2.28
N LEU A 37 -0.50 1.48 -1.08
CA LEU A 37 -0.49 2.55 -0.08
C LEU A 37 0.93 2.89 0.39
N LEU A 38 1.83 1.91 0.49
CA LEU A 38 3.23 2.19 0.78
C LEU A 38 3.94 2.91 -0.37
N THR A 39 3.62 2.56 -1.62
CA THR A 39 4.32 3.11 -2.79
C THR A 39 3.77 4.48 -3.19
N VAL A 40 2.44 4.59 -3.29
CA VAL A 40 1.72 5.77 -3.75
C VAL A 40 1.38 6.67 -2.56
N GLY A 41 0.71 6.13 -1.54
CA GLY A 41 0.29 6.90 -0.37
C GLY A 41 1.44 7.42 0.48
N CYS A 42 2.43 6.58 0.81
CA CYS A 42 3.62 6.99 1.55
C CYS A 42 4.76 7.49 0.65
N ASN A 43 4.57 7.52 -0.68
CA ASN A 43 5.58 7.92 -1.67
C ASN A 43 6.92 7.18 -1.51
N LEU A 44 6.91 5.89 -1.14
CA LEU A 44 8.12 5.10 -1.04
C LEU A 44 8.49 4.50 -2.40
N PRO A 45 9.76 4.57 -2.84
CA PRO A 45 10.17 3.93 -4.09
C PRO A 45 9.88 2.42 -4.07
N GLY A 46 9.42 1.85 -5.18
CA GLY A 46 9.06 0.42 -5.23
C GLY A 46 10.20 -0.54 -4.85
N ALA A 47 11.47 -0.14 -5.06
CA ALA A 47 12.63 -0.91 -4.58
C ALA A 47 12.78 -0.89 -3.05
N THR A 48 12.44 0.23 -2.42
CA THR A 48 12.39 0.38 -0.96
C THR A 48 11.28 -0.48 -0.37
N VAL A 49 10.07 -0.42 -0.95
CA VAL A 49 8.94 -1.24 -0.52
C VAL A 49 9.28 -2.73 -0.67
N ALA A 50 9.89 -3.12 -1.79
CA ALA A 50 10.34 -4.49 -2.02
C ALA A 50 11.31 -4.98 -0.92
N ALA A 51 12.30 -4.15 -0.54
CA ALA A 51 13.24 -4.48 0.52
C ALA A 51 12.57 -4.60 1.90
N ILE A 52 11.73 -3.63 2.28
CA ILE A 52 11.01 -3.60 3.57
C ILE A 52 10.10 -4.83 3.73
N VAL A 53 9.43 -5.21 2.64
CA VAL A 53 8.39 -6.22 2.64
C VAL A 53 8.94 -7.63 2.32
N GLY A 54 10.20 -7.74 1.91
CA GLY A 54 10.84 -9.02 1.59
C GLY A 54 10.33 -9.64 0.29
N CYS A 55 10.14 -8.83 -0.76
CA CYS A 55 9.74 -9.32 -2.08
C CYS A 55 10.55 -8.65 -3.21
N THR A 56 10.26 -8.98 -4.48
CA THR A 56 10.94 -8.37 -5.63
C THR A 56 10.25 -7.08 -6.07
N LYS A 57 10.99 -6.18 -6.73
CA LYS A 57 10.41 -4.97 -7.34
C LYS A 57 9.34 -5.33 -8.38
N GLN A 58 9.55 -6.40 -9.15
CA GLN A 58 8.59 -6.91 -10.13
C GLN A 58 7.29 -7.36 -9.45
N ASN A 59 7.39 -7.99 -8.27
CA ASN A 59 6.22 -8.34 -7.47
C ASN A 59 5.43 -7.09 -7.04
N VAL A 60 6.12 -6.05 -6.59
CA VAL A 60 5.50 -4.74 -6.26
C VAL A 60 4.79 -4.18 -7.49
N SER A 61 5.46 -4.08 -8.64
CA SER A 61 4.85 -3.55 -9.88
C SER A 61 3.63 -4.33 -10.33
N LYS A 62 3.63 -5.65 -10.20
CA LYS A 62 2.46 -6.50 -10.52
C LYS A 62 1.27 -6.17 -9.62
N HIS A 63 1.52 -6.01 -8.33
CA HIS A 63 0.47 -5.68 -7.36
C HIS A 63 -0.07 -4.26 -7.53
N LEU A 64 0.78 -3.30 -7.86
CA LEU A 64 0.34 -1.94 -8.19
C LEU A 64 -0.60 -1.95 -9.39
N ARG A 65 -0.23 -2.64 -10.47
CA ARG A 65 -1.10 -2.76 -11.65
C ARG A 65 -2.45 -3.39 -11.29
N ARG A 66 -2.46 -4.46 -10.49
CA ARG A 66 -3.70 -5.07 -10.01
C ARG A 66 -4.60 -4.09 -9.24
N VAL A 67 -4.04 -3.17 -8.46
CA VAL A 67 -4.84 -2.14 -7.78
C VAL A 67 -5.39 -1.16 -8.79
N GLU A 68 -4.60 -0.64 -9.72
CA GLU A 68 -5.09 0.28 -10.75
C GLU A 68 -6.19 -0.35 -11.62
N ASP A 69 -6.03 -1.62 -12.00
CA ASP A 69 -7.07 -2.37 -12.72
C ASP A 69 -8.36 -2.49 -11.87
N ALA A 70 -8.24 -2.69 -10.55
CA ALA A 70 -9.39 -2.78 -9.65
C ALA A 70 -10.08 -1.43 -9.41
N ARG A 71 -9.37 -0.29 -9.58
CA ARG A 71 -9.94 1.06 -9.47
C ARG A 71 -10.90 1.41 -10.60
N GLU A 72 -10.96 0.59 -11.65
CA GLU A 72 -12.02 0.69 -12.66
C GLU A 72 -13.41 0.38 -12.07
N ASP A 73 -13.51 -0.33 -10.94
CA ASP A 73 -14.74 -0.48 -10.15
C ASP A 73 -14.90 0.71 -9.17
N PRO A 74 -15.94 1.55 -9.33
CA PRO A 74 -16.19 2.70 -8.45
C PRO A 74 -16.34 2.31 -6.98
N THR A 75 -16.82 1.10 -6.68
CA THR A 75 -17.00 0.62 -5.31
C THR A 75 -15.66 0.40 -4.62
N PHE A 76 -14.72 -0.21 -5.34
CA PHE A 76 -13.37 -0.43 -4.87
C PHE A 76 -12.62 0.90 -4.75
N ASP A 77 -12.72 1.77 -5.76
CA ASP A 77 -12.04 3.07 -5.76
C ASP A 77 -12.47 3.92 -4.55
N GLN A 78 -13.78 4.01 -4.27
CA GLN A 78 -14.29 4.67 -3.06
C GLN A 78 -13.86 3.98 -1.75
N ALA A 79 -13.65 2.67 -1.74
CA ALA A 79 -13.12 1.97 -0.57
C ALA A 79 -11.64 2.31 -0.35
N LEU A 80 -10.84 2.36 -1.42
CA LEU A 80 -9.44 2.75 -1.38
C LEU A 80 -9.28 4.20 -0.93
N GLU A 81 -10.04 5.15 -1.49
CA GLU A 81 -10.03 6.55 -1.07
C GLU A 81 -10.37 6.73 0.43
N ARG A 82 -11.27 5.89 0.96
CA ARG A 82 -11.59 5.91 2.40
C ARG A 82 -10.41 5.45 3.23
N LEU A 83 -9.69 4.41 2.81
CA LEU A 83 -8.48 3.94 3.50
C LEU A 83 -7.37 4.98 3.43
N GLU A 84 -7.17 5.63 2.29
CA GLU A 84 -6.20 6.72 2.13
C GLU A 84 -6.51 7.88 3.10
N ARG A 85 -7.78 8.30 3.18
CA ARG A 85 -8.21 9.33 4.13
C ARG A 85 -8.01 8.93 5.59
N GLN A 86 -8.25 7.66 5.93
CA GLN A 86 -8.05 7.16 7.29
C GLN A 86 -6.56 7.10 7.68
N LEU A 87 -5.68 6.76 6.73
CA LEU A 87 -4.24 6.64 6.97
C LEU A 87 -3.51 7.98 6.96
N PHE A 88 -3.86 8.85 6.02
CA PHE A 88 -3.07 10.05 5.70
C PHE A 88 -3.82 11.36 6.00
N GLY A 89 -5.10 11.29 6.37
CA GLY A 89 -5.95 12.45 6.60
C GLY A 89 -6.60 12.98 5.31
N SER A 90 -7.29 14.11 5.44
CA SER A 90 -7.78 14.88 4.28
C SER A 90 -6.68 15.89 3.93
N ALA A 91 -6.19 15.87 2.69
CA ALA A 91 -5.41 16.98 2.16
C ALA A 91 -6.28 18.23 2.02
#